data_AF-A0A973ESR8-F1
#
_entry.id   AF-A0A973ESR8-F1
#
_cell.length_a   1.000
_cell.length_b   1.000
_cell.length_c   1.000
_cell.angle_alpha   90.00
_cell.angle_beta   90.00
_cell.angle_gamma   90.00
#
_symmetry.space_group_name_H-M   'P 1'
#
loop_
_entity.id
_entity.type
_entity.pdbx_description
1 polymer ?
#
loop_
_entity_poly.entity_id
_entity_poly.type
_entity_poly.pdbx_seq_one_letter_code
_entity_poly.pdbx_strand_id
1 'polypeptide(L)'
;MTILPFHRIRRIMIRSTNWIGDAVMTTPAMQAVKASFPNAETVLVANPVVAELFLFHPCCDGVIVYDKKGAHRGLTGLYRFSRELRKERFDLALLFQNAMEAAVLAFLARIPVRAGYRSDGRGPLLTHGVPLDPYLLRLHHTRYYLEMLSRLGIRGGDGRLVLACSDEELARADALLGQAKWAAVCPGAAYGSAKRWLPERFAAVADDIAREFSLKILLLGGPAEKPLGHDIARAMKE
;
A
#
# COMPACT_ATOMS: atom_id res chain seq x y z
N MET A 1 22.13 -3.55 18.10
CA MET A 1 21.35 -3.06 16.95
C MET A 1 22.20 -3.28 15.71
N THR A 2 21.78 -4.09 14.75
CA THR A 2 22.59 -4.33 13.54
C THR A 2 22.36 -3.18 12.57
N ILE A 3 23.41 -2.43 12.26
CA ILE A 3 23.35 -1.27 11.37
C ILE A 3 23.28 -1.78 9.92
N LEU A 4 22.40 -1.21 9.10
CA LEU A 4 22.30 -1.57 7.69
C LEU A 4 23.62 -1.25 6.95
N PRO A 5 24.05 -2.10 5.99
CA PRO A 5 25.25 -1.85 5.20
C PRO A 5 24.96 -0.84 4.07
N PHE A 6 24.66 0.42 4.41
CA PHE A 6 24.17 1.45 3.48
C PHE A 6 24.98 1.56 2.17
N HIS A 7 26.31 1.51 2.26
CA HIS A 7 27.22 1.69 1.12
C HIS A 7 27.17 0.57 0.07
N ARG A 8 26.59 -0.60 0.38
CA ARG A 8 26.51 -1.76 -0.53
C ARG A 8 25.14 -1.91 -1.19
N ILE A 9 24.13 -1.20 -0.71
CA ILE A 9 22.75 -1.40 -1.15
C ILE A 9 22.53 -0.61 -2.44
N ARG A 10 22.26 -1.35 -3.53
CA ARG A 10 21.96 -0.81 -4.87
C ARG A 10 20.55 -1.14 -5.33
N ARG A 11 19.97 -2.25 -4.85
CA ARG A 11 18.61 -2.66 -5.20
C ARG A 11 17.81 -3.08 -3.98
N ILE A 12 16.68 -2.43 -3.77
CA ILE A 12 15.83 -2.56 -2.58
C ILE A 12 14.47 -3.12 -2.99
N MET A 13 14.09 -4.25 -2.42
CA MET A 13 12.73 -4.77 -2.46
C MET A 13 11.95 -4.19 -1.27
N ILE A 14 10.86 -3.48 -1.55
CA ILE A 14 9.87 -3.11 -0.53
C ILE A 14 8.70 -4.06 -0.63
N ARG A 15 8.48 -4.91 0.38
CA ARG A 15 7.29 -5.75 0.44
C ARG A 15 6.14 -4.96 1.07
N SER A 16 5.21 -4.52 0.23
CA SER A 16 4.04 -3.74 0.63
C SER A 16 3.06 -4.53 1.49
N THR A 17 2.19 -3.82 2.20
CA THR A 17 1.01 -4.37 2.85
C THR A 17 -0.04 -4.81 1.81
N ASN A 18 -1.08 -5.51 2.26
CA ASN A 18 -2.09 -6.05 1.34
C ASN A 18 -3.33 -5.16 1.18
N TRP A 19 -3.55 -4.22 2.10
CA TRP A 19 -4.72 -3.35 2.10
C TRP A 19 -4.34 -1.98 1.55
N ILE A 20 -5.22 -1.39 0.72
CA ILE A 20 -5.01 -0.09 0.08
C ILE A 20 -4.65 0.99 1.12
N GLY A 21 -5.44 1.10 2.19
CA GLY A 21 -5.21 2.11 3.24
C GLY A 21 -3.83 1.98 3.90
N ASP A 22 -3.49 0.77 4.35
CA ASP A 22 -2.18 0.49 4.94
C ASP A 22 -1.05 0.79 3.95
N ALA A 23 -1.24 0.45 2.67
CA ALA A 23 -0.23 0.67 1.65
C ALA A 23 0.00 2.17 1.43
N VAL A 24 -1.06 2.98 1.32
CA VAL A 24 -0.94 4.44 1.24
C VAL A 24 -0.20 4.99 2.46
N MET A 25 -0.47 4.46 3.66
CA MET A 25 0.22 4.86 4.89
C MET A 25 1.72 4.50 4.92
N THR A 26 2.20 3.63 4.01
CA THR A 26 3.64 3.35 3.84
C THR A 26 4.37 4.38 2.98
N THR A 27 3.66 5.25 2.24
CA THR A 27 4.27 6.20 1.30
C THR A 27 5.31 7.13 1.94
N PRO A 28 5.15 7.64 3.19
CA PRO A 28 6.21 8.44 3.82
C PRO A 28 7.44 7.63 4.19
N ALA A 29 7.26 6.34 4.52
CA ALA A 29 8.37 5.44 4.76
C ALA A 29 9.14 5.16 3.46
N MET A 30 8.45 5.06 2.32
CA MET A 30 9.09 4.93 1.01
C MET A 30 9.88 6.17 0.62
N GLN A 31 9.39 7.37 0.93
CA GLN A 31 10.16 8.61 0.78
C GLN A 31 11.43 8.60 1.63
N ALA A 32 11.35 8.13 2.88
CA ALA A 32 12.51 8.01 3.76
C ALA A 32 13.55 7.03 3.19
N VAL A 33 13.10 5.92 2.59
CA VAL A 33 13.97 4.97 1.88
C VAL A 33 14.65 5.64 0.69
N LYS A 34 13.89 6.28 -0.21
CA LYS A 34 14.46 6.93 -1.40
C LYS A 34 15.45 8.04 -1.02
N ALA A 35 15.16 8.82 0.03
CA ALA A 35 16.06 9.85 0.54
C ALA A 35 17.35 9.27 1.16
N SER A 36 17.25 8.13 1.86
CA SER A 36 18.41 7.46 2.47
C SER A 36 19.24 6.65 1.47
N PHE A 37 18.65 6.26 0.33
CA PHE A 37 19.29 5.49 -0.73
C PHE A 37 19.05 6.12 -2.11
N PRO A 38 19.55 7.34 -2.37
CA PRO A 38 19.22 8.09 -3.59
C PRO A 38 19.68 7.39 -4.88
N ASN A 39 20.74 6.59 -4.79
CA ASN A 39 21.31 5.84 -5.92
C ASN A 39 20.84 4.38 -5.99
N ALA A 40 19.91 3.96 -5.12
CA ALA A 40 19.36 2.62 -5.16
C ALA A 40 18.04 2.58 -5.94
N GLU A 41 17.88 1.53 -6.73
CA GLU A 41 16.62 1.18 -7.34
C GLU A 41 15.70 0.56 -6.28
N THR A 42 14.49 1.11 -6.15
CA THR A 42 13.48 0.71 -5.18
C THR A 42 12.32 0.06 -5.92
N VAL A 43 12.15 -1.23 -5.72
CA VAL A 43 11.11 -2.03 -6.37
C VAL A 43 10.07 -2.46 -5.35
N LEU A 44 8.82 -2.11 -5.59
CA LEU A 44 7.71 -2.52 -4.73
C LEU A 44 7.21 -3.91 -5.13
N VAL A 45 7.08 -4.81 -4.15
CA VAL A 45 6.40 -6.10 -4.31
C VAL A 45 5.05 -6.02 -3.60
N ALA A 46 3.96 -6.09 -4.37
CA ALA A 46 2.60 -5.88 -3.89
C ALA A 46 1.61 -6.88 -4.53
N ASN A 47 0.43 -7.05 -3.93
CA ASN A 47 -0.64 -7.78 -4.62
C ASN A 47 -1.18 -6.95 -5.81
N PRO A 48 -1.97 -7.53 -6.74
CA PRO A 48 -2.42 -6.81 -7.94
C PRO A 48 -3.08 -5.46 -7.67
N VAL A 49 -3.97 -5.39 -6.67
CA VAL A 49 -4.71 -4.16 -6.35
C VAL A 49 -3.80 -3.08 -5.77
N VAL A 50 -2.90 -3.45 -4.87
CA VAL A 50 -1.97 -2.48 -4.28
C VAL A 50 -0.91 -2.08 -5.31
N ALA A 51 -0.50 -2.96 -6.22
CA ALA A 51 0.50 -2.67 -7.24
C ALA A 51 0.08 -1.48 -8.13
N GLU A 52 -1.20 -1.40 -8.52
CA GLU A 52 -1.72 -0.31 -9.36
C GLU A 52 -1.52 1.08 -8.73
N LEU A 53 -1.62 1.21 -7.40
CA LEU A 53 -1.43 2.49 -6.69
C LEU A 53 -0.01 3.05 -6.79
N PHE A 54 0.97 2.21 -7.14
CA PHE A 54 2.39 2.55 -7.06
C PHE A 54 3.11 2.52 -8.41
N LEU A 55 2.41 2.24 -9.51
CA LEU A 55 3.01 2.19 -10.85
C LEU A 55 3.73 3.50 -11.23
N PHE A 56 3.15 4.64 -10.85
CA PHE A 56 3.68 5.97 -11.14
C PHE A 56 4.20 6.70 -9.89
N HIS A 57 4.32 6.00 -8.76
CA HIS A 57 4.72 6.64 -7.51
C HIS A 57 6.21 7.04 -7.56
N PRO A 58 6.58 8.29 -7.20
CA PRO A 58 7.93 8.83 -7.41
C PRO A 58 9.04 8.13 -6.60
N CYS A 59 8.67 7.39 -5.56
CA CYS A 59 9.60 6.57 -4.78
C CYS A 59 9.67 5.10 -5.20
N CYS A 60 9.06 4.73 -6.33
CA CYS A 60 9.11 3.41 -6.94
C CYS A 60 9.79 3.50 -8.30
N ASP A 61 10.89 2.77 -8.48
CA ASP A 61 11.54 2.61 -9.78
C ASP A 61 10.94 1.41 -10.55
N GLY A 62 10.17 0.56 -9.86
CA GLY A 62 9.44 -0.56 -10.47
C GLY A 62 8.46 -1.21 -9.51
N VAL A 63 7.54 -2.00 -10.07
CA VAL A 63 6.55 -2.76 -9.31
C VAL A 63 6.53 -4.21 -9.81
N ILE A 64 6.62 -5.17 -8.89
CA ILE A 64 6.50 -6.60 -9.16
C ILE A 64 5.22 -7.11 -8.49
N VAL A 65 4.33 -7.70 -9.29
CA VAL A 65 3.03 -8.19 -8.83
C VAL A 65 3.17 -9.58 -8.21
N TYR A 66 2.77 -9.70 -6.94
CA TYR A 66 2.62 -10.97 -6.22
C TYR A 66 1.15 -11.41 -6.21
N ASP A 67 0.72 -12.06 -7.30
CA ASP A 67 -0.64 -12.61 -7.42
C ASP A 67 -0.81 -13.95 -6.69
N LYS A 68 -1.18 -13.87 -5.40
CA LYS A 68 -1.45 -15.05 -4.55
C LYS A 68 -2.71 -15.82 -4.92
N LYS A 69 -3.63 -15.22 -5.68
CA LYS A 69 -4.92 -15.85 -6.01
C LYS A 69 -4.86 -16.56 -7.36
N GLY A 70 -4.01 -16.10 -8.27
CA GLY A 70 -3.71 -16.75 -9.54
C GLY A 70 -2.30 -17.35 -9.59
N ALA A 71 -1.37 -16.67 -10.27
CA ALA A 71 -0.10 -17.25 -10.74
C ALA A 71 0.81 -17.78 -9.62
N HIS A 72 0.71 -17.22 -8.41
CA HIS A 72 1.52 -17.56 -7.25
C HIS A 72 0.73 -18.22 -6.11
N ARG A 73 -0.35 -18.93 -6.44
CA ARG A 73 -1.19 -19.63 -5.47
C ARG A 73 -0.47 -20.79 -4.77
N GLY A 74 -0.63 -20.87 -3.45
CA GLY A 74 -0.14 -21.98 -2.63
C GLY A 74 1.38 -22.05 -2.49
N LEU A 75 1.88 -23.15 -1.92
CA LEU A 75 3.31 -23.33 -1.63
C LEU A 75 4.17 -23.40 -2.90
N THR A 76 3.66 -24.02 -3.97
CA THR A 76 4.35 -24.06 -5.27
C THR A 76 4.47 -22.67 -5.88
N GLY A 77 3.41 -21.86 -5.78
CA GLY A 77 3.40 -20.47 -6.21
C GLY A 77 4.35 -19.59 -5.39
N LEU A 78 4.39 -19.77 -4.07
CA LEU A 78 5.34 -19.10 -3.16
C LEU A 78 6.80 -19.41 -3.57
N TYR A 79 7.13 -20.67 -3.80
CA TYR A 79 8.47 -21.09 -4.21
C TYR A 79 8.84 -20.56 -5.60
N ARG A 80 7.91 -20.64 -6.56
CA ARG A 80 8.08 -20.08 -7.91
C ARG A 80 8.39 -18.59 -7.85
N PHE A 81 7.57 -17.82 -7.13
CA PHE A 81 7.76 -16.38 -6.99
C PHE A 81 9.07 -16.05 -6.26
N SER A 82 9.45 -16.82 -5.25
CA SER A 82 10.75 -16.66 -4.58
C SER A 82 11.93 -16.84 -5.55
N ARG A 83 11.82 -17.77 -6.51
CA ARG A 83 12.84 -17.96 -7.55
C ARG A 83 12.87 -16.81 -8.56
N GLU A 84 11.72 -16.20 -8.86
CA GLU A 84 11.64 -15.01 -9.70
C GLU A 84 12.32 -13.83 -9.00
N LEU A 85 11.96 -13.54 -7.74
CA LEU A 85 12.60 -12.52 -6.92
C LEU A 85 14.12 -12.75 -6.75
N ARG A 86 14.58 -14.00 -6.76
CA ARG A 86 16.02 -14.28 -6.71
C ARG A 86 16.76 -13.80 -7.96
N LYS A 87 16.11 -13.82 -9.14
CA LYS A 87 16.72 -13.32 -10.39
C LYS A 87 16.90 -11.81 -10.37
N GLU A 88 16.07 -11.12 -9.59
CA GLU A 88 16.15 -9.68 -9.39
C GLU A 88 17.38 -9.23 -8.57
N ARG A 89 18.03 -10.13 -7.82
CA ARG A 89 19.28 -9.83 -7.08
C ARG A 89 19.18 -8.61 -6.15
N PHE A 90 18.07 -8.51 -5.40
CA PHE A 90 17.95 -7.50 -4.35
C PHE A 90 19.04 -7.62 -3.29
N ASP A 91 19.57 -6.50 -2.83
CA ASP A 91 20.51 -6.42 -1.71
C ASP A 91 19.76 -6.35 -0.38
N LEU A 92 18.63 -5.64 -0.36
CA LEU A 92 17.81 -5.37 0.81
C LEU A 92 16.34 -5.68 0.54
N ALA A 93 15.71 -6.40 1.46
CA ALA A 93 14.28 -6.57 1.58
C ALA A 93 13.76 -5.81 2.82
N LEU A 94 12.97 -4.76 2.60
CA LEU A 94 12.21 -4.05 3.63
C LEU A 94 10.79 -4.59 3.69
N LEU A 95 10.42 -5.18 4.82
CA LEU A 95 9.15 -5.89 4.98
C LEU A 95 8.15 -5.08 5.81
N PHE A 96 7.31 -4.27 5.15
CA PHE A 96 6.22 -3.53 5.82
C PHE A 96 5.08 -4.45 6.25
N GLN A 97 4.81 -5.51 5.48
CA GLN A 97 3.86 -6.55 5.90
C GLN A 97 4.48 -7.41 7.00
N ASN A 98 3.77 -7.63 8.11
CA ASN A 98 4.23 -8.43 9.26
C ASN A 98 4.14 -9.96 9.09
N ALA A 99 3.43 -10.43 8.05
CA ALA A 99 3.22 -11.85 7.82
C ALA A 99 4.54 -12.66 7.72
N MET A 100 4.55 -13.87 8.30
CA MET A 100 5.63 -14.85 8.17
C MET A 100 6.00 -15.10 6.70
N GLU A 101 5.00 -15.21 5.84
CA GLU A 101 5.17 -15.44 4.41
C GLU A 101 6.07 -14.39 3.73
N ALA A 102 5.98 -13.12 4.12
CA ALA A 102 6.84 -12.07 3.58
C ALA A 102 8.32 -12.32 3.90
N ALA A 103 8.61 -12.83 5.10
CA ALA A 103 9.96 -13.18 5.51
C ALA A 103 10.44 -14.47 4.80
N VAL A 104 9.57 -15.46 4.62
CA VAL A 104 9.86 -16.70 3.87
C VAL A 104 10.21 -16.38 2.41
N LEU A 105 9.42 -15.52 1.74
CA LEU A 105 9.70 -15.07 0.38
C LEU A 105 11.10 -14.46 0.26
N ALA A 106 11.43 -13.49 1.12
CA ALA A 106 12.72 -12.82 1.10
C ALA A 106 13.88 -13.79 1.40
N PHE A 107 13.66 -14.74 2.30
CA PHE A 107 14.64 -15.78 2.65
C PHE A 107 14.90 -16.75 1.49
N LEU A 108 13.84 -17.31 0.88
CA LEU A 108 13.95 -18.23 -0.25
C LEU A 108 14.51 -17.55 -1.51
N ALA A 109 14.23 -16.25 -1.68
CA ALA A 109 14.85 -15.42 -2.71
C ALA A 109 16.35 -15.16 -2.48
N ARG A 110 16.89 -15.55 -1.31
CA ARG A 110 18.29 -15.35 -0.88
C ARG A 110 18.72 -13.87 -0.85
N ILE A 111 17.81 -12.98 -0.51
CA ILE A 111 18.12 -11.55 -0.34
C ILE A 111 19.00 -11.41 0.91
N PRO A 112 20.23 -10.86 0.83
CA PRO A 112 21.19 -10.93 1.91
C PRO A 112 20.77 -10.10 3.13
N VAL A 113 20.23 -8.90 2.93
CA VAL A 113 19.70 -8.07 4.01
C VAL A 113 18.17 -8.17 4.01
N ARG A 114 17.60 -8.70 5.09
CA ARG A 114 16.15 -8.83 5.30
C ARG A 114 15.78 -8.13 6.60
N ALA A 115 15.01 -7.06 6.50
CA ALA A 115 14.72 -6.15 7.59
C ALA A 115 13.21 -5.91 7.75
N GLY A 116 12.78 -5.80 9.00
CA GLY A 116 11.38 -5.63 9.36
C GLY A 116 11.15 -5.89 10.84
N TYR A 117 9.92 -5.67 11.32
CA TYR A 117 9.58 -6.00 12.70
C TYR A 117 9.65 -7.51 13.00
N ARG A 118 10.14 -7.88 14.18
CA ARG A 118 10.08 -9.25 14.71
C ARG A 118 8.68 -9.52 15.27
N SER A 119 7.72 -9.76 14.40
CA SER A 119 6.36 -10.19 14.72
C SER A 119 6.13 -11.65 14.35
N ASP A 120 5.09 -12.26 14.90
CA ASP A 120 4.51 -13.53 14.43
C ASP A 120 5.54 -14.67 14.25
N GLY A 121 6.60 -14.71 15.06
CA GLY A 121 7.65 -15.73 15.01
C GLY A 121 8.65 -15.62 13.84
N ARG A 122 8.56 -14.61 12.96
CA ARG A 122 9.38 -14.52 11.74
C ARG A 122 10.84 -14.06 11.97
N GLY A 123 11.18 -13.73 13.21
CA GLY A 123 12.49 -13.19 13.60
C GLY A 123 13.69 -13.97 13.06
N PRO A 124 13.74 -15.31 13.12
CA PRO A 124 14.86 -16.10 12.59
C PRO A 124 15.11 -15.95 11.08
N LEU A 125 14.09 -15.55 10.32
CA LEU A 125 14.21 -15.31 8.89
C LEU A 125 14.73 -13.90 8.56
N LEU A 126 14.78 -13.00 9.54
CA LEU A 126 15.25 -11.63 9.40
C LEU A 126 16.71 -11.51 9.83
N THR A 127 17.53 -10.88 9.00
CA THR A 127 18.91 -10.50 9.40
C THR A 127 18.92 -9.24 10.26
N HIS A 128 17.96 -8.34 10.04
CA HIS A 128 17.87 -7.02 10.67
C HIS A 128 16.45 -6.86 11.23
N GLY A 129 16.11 -7.75 12.17
CA GLY A 129 14.80 -7.72 12.83
C GLY A 129 14.73 -6.64 13.89
N VAL A 130 13.76 -5.73 13.76
CA VAL A 130 13.44 -4.67 14.75
C VAL A 130 12.51 -5.24 15.83
N PRO A 131 12.85 -5.12 17.13
CA PRO A 131 11.93 -5.53 18.20
C PRO A 131 10.62 -4.74 18.13
N LEU A 132 9.51 -5.46 18.24
CA LEU A 132 8.17 -4.88 18.25
C LEU A 132 7.70 -4.76 19.70
N ASP A 133 7.77 -3.54 20.26
CA ASP A 133 7.26 -3.25 21.60
C ASP A 133 5.78 -2.81 21.56
N PRO A 134 5.03 -2.92 22.68
CA PRO A 134 3.61 -2.59 22.72
C PRO A 134 3.29 -1.12 22.40
N TYR A 135 4.24 -0.21 22.61
CA TYR A 135 4.03 1.21 22.31
C TYR A 135 3.91 1.43 20.80
N LEU A 136 4.74 0.77 19.99
CA LEU A 136 4.66 0.85 18.53
C LEU A 136 3.28 0.47 17.99
N LEU A 137 2.60 -0.50 18.60
CA LEU A 137 1.27 -0.96 18.18
C LEU A 137 0.16 0.09 18.39
N ARG A 138 0.42 1.14 19.17
CA ARG A 138 -0.51 2.24 19.43
C ARG A 138 -0.27 3.45 18.53
N LEU A 139 0.80 3.44 17.75
CA LEU A 139 1.11 4.53 16.84
C LEU A 139 0.19 4.52 15.64
N HIS A 140 -0.04 5.72 15.08
CA HIS A 140 -0.59 5.82 13.73
C HIS A 140 0.28 5.02 12.75
N HIS A 141 -0.33 4.27 11.83
CA HIS A 141 0.39 3.36 10.92
C HIS A 141 1.54 4.03 10.14
N THR A 142 1.36 5.29 9.71
CA THR A 142 2.46 6.07 9.12
C THR A 142 3.68 6.16 10.05
N ARG A 143 3.46 6.48 11.33
CA ARG A 143 4.52 6.56 12.34
C ARG A 143 5.07 5.17 12.65
N TYR A 144 4.23 4.14 12.69
CA TYR A 144 4.65 2.76 12.85
C TYR A 144 5.69 2.32 11.80
N TYR A 145 5.50 2.66 10.53
CA TYR A 145 6.47 2.33 9.48
C TYR A 145 7.74 3.20 9.56
N LEU A 146 7.60 4.49 9.84
CA LEU A 146 8.74 5.40 9.99
C LEU A 146 9.63 5.01 11.19
N GLU A 147 9.05 4.57 12.31
CA GLU A 147 9.79 4.08 13.47
C GLU A 147 10.60 2.81 13.16
N MET A 148 10.05 1.93 12.32
CA MET A 148 10.78 0.74 11.86
C MET A 148 12.05 1.16 11.13
N LEU A 149 11.93 2.11 10.22
CA LEU A 149 13.04 2.64 9.43
C LEU A 149 14.04 3.39 10.30
N SER A 150 13.57 4.23 11.22
CA SER A 150 14.40 4.96 12.18
C SER A 150 15.29 4.03 12.99
N ARG A 151 14.72 2.92 13.50
CA ARG A 151 15.47 1.88 14.25
C ARG A 151 16.45 1.07 13.38
N LEU A 152 16.29 1.12 12.06
CA LEU A 152 17.24 0.57 11.08
C LEU A 152 18.28 1.60 10.61
N GLY A 153 18.21 2.84 11.11
CA GLY A 153 19.10 3.94 10.73
C GLY A 153 18.65 4.70 9.47
N ILE A 154 17.49 4.37 8.90
CA ILE A 154 16.89 5.07 7.75
C ILE A 154 16.07 6.24 8.28
N ARG A 155 16.37 7.45 7.82
CA ARG A 155 15.71 8.68 8.27
C ARG A 155 15.10 9.43 7.08
N GLY A 156 14.09 10.25 7.36
CA GLY A 156 13.35 11.00 6.35
C GLY A 156 11.85 10.70 6.40
N GLY A 157 11.13 11.18 5.38
CA GLY A 157 9.66 11.13 5.32
C GLY A 157 9.04 12.19 6.23
N ASP A 158 8.32 13.14 5.64
CA ASP A 158 7.65 14.24 6.37
C ASP A 158 6.30 13.81 6.97
N GLY A 159 5.87 12.57 6.69
CA GLY A 159 4.59 12.00 7.12
C GLY A 159 3.45 12.29 6.14
N ARG A 160 3.68 13.03 5.06
CA ARG A 160 2.68 13.33 4.03
C ARG A 160 2.46 12.12 3.14
N LEU A 161 1.20 11.71 3.05
CA LEU A 161 0.80 10.65 2.13
C LEU A 161 0.90 11.17 0.69
N VAL A 162 1.53 10.38 -0.18
CA VAL A 162 1.70 10.73 -1.60
C VAL A 162 1.22 9.59 -2.47
N LEU A 163 0.43 9.94 -3.47
CA LEU A 163 0.06 9.10 -4.60
C LEU A 163 0.31 9.91 -5.87
N ALA A 164 0.55 9.20 -6.97
CA ALA A 164 0.76 9.81 -8.26
C ALA A 164 -0.01 9.03 -9.32
N CYS A 165 -0.54 9.78 -10.28
CA CYS A 165 -1.18 9.26 -11.47
C CYS A 165 -0.33 9.64 -12.68
N SER A 166 -0.43 8.86 -13.74
CA SER A 166 0.10 9.23 -15.05
C SER A 166 -0.75 10.33 -15.70
N ASP A 167 -0.15 11.03 -16.66
CA ASP A 167 -0.87 12.02 -17.48
C ASP A 167 -2.05 11.40 -18.23
N GLU A 168 -1.95 10.13 -18.64
CA GLU A 168 -3.04 9.39 -19.29
C GLU A 168 -4.21 9.13 -18.34
N GLU A 169 -3.93 8.73 -17.09
CA GLU A 169 -4.97 8.54 -16.07
C GLU A 169 -5.68 9.85 -15.73
N LEU A 170 -4.93 10.95 -15.62
CA LEU A 170 -5.49 12.28 -15.40
C LEU A 170 -6.35 12.72 -16.58
N ALA A 171 -5.86 12.59 -17.82
CA ALA A 171 -6.61 12.94 -19.01
C ALA A 171 -7.90 12.11 -19.15
N ARG A 172 -7.86 10.82 -18.79
CA ARG A 172 -9.04 9.96 -18.76
C ARG A 172 -10.05 10.40 -17.71
N ALA A 173 -9.58 10.76 -16.51
CA ALA A 173 -10.44 11.28 -15.45
C ALA A 173 -11.11 12.59 -15.86
N ASP A 174 -10.35 13.51 -16.45
CA ASP A 174 -10.86 14.79 -16.96
C ASP A 174 -11.91 14.59 -18.06
N ALA A 175 -11.70 13.64 -18.97
CA ALA A 175 -12.67 13.29 -20.01
C ALA A 175 -13.96 12.69 -19.43
N LEU A 176 -13.87 11.92 -18.33
CA LEU A 176 -15.02 11.28 -17.68
C LEU A 176 -15.84 12.25 -16.82
N LEU A 177 -15.14 13.14 -16.09
CA LEU A 177 -15.73 14.02 -15.08
C LEU A 177 -16.10 15.40 -15.66
N GLY A 178 -15.45 15.81 -16.75
CA GLY A 178 -15.61 17.14 -17.33
C GLY A 178 -15.27 18.26 -16.36
N GLN A 179 -15.83 19.45 -16.60
CA GLN A 179 -15.53 20.67 -15.83
C GLN A 179 -16.47 20.89 -14.63
N ALA A 180 -17.32 19.90 -14.29
CA ALA A 180 -18.21 20.01 -13.14
C ALA A 180 -17.42 19.93 -11.83
N LYS A 181 -17.98 20.52 -10.76
CA LYS A 181 -17.46 20.32 -9.41
C LYS A 181 -18.11 19.06 -8.81
N TRP A 182 -17.30 18.20 -8.22
CA TRP A 182 -17.74 16.89 -7.76
C TRP A 182 -17.52 16.71 -6.25
N ALA A 183 -18.44 16.00 -5.59
CA ALA A 183 -18.23 15.40 -4.29
C ALA A 183 -18.20 13.87 -4.46
N ALA A 184 -17.10 13.24 -4.03
CA ALA A 184 -16.97 11.79 -4.07
C ALA A 184 -17.51 11.16 -2.77
N VAL A 185 -18.35 10.14 -2.91
CA VAL A 185 -18.85 9.33 -1.80
C VAL A 185 -18.33 7.91 -1.97
N CYS A 186 -17.62 7.42 -0.95
CA CYS A 186 -17.07 6.06 -0.91
C CYS A 186 -17.83 5.23 0.14
N PRO A 187 -19.02 4.67 -0.17
CA PRO A 187 -19.89 4.04 0.83
C PRO A 187 -19.46 2.61 1.22
N GLY A 188 -18.50 2.05 0.49
CA GLY A 188 -17.99 0.70 0.68
C GLY A 188 -17.17 0.52 1.95
N ALA A 189 -17.10 -0.73 2.42
CA ALA A 189 -16.17 -1.13 3.48
C ALA A 189 -15.75 -2.59 3.31
N ALA A 190 -14.44 -2.85 3.39
CA ALA A 190 -13.87 -4.19 3.30
C ALA A 190 -14.19 -5.08 4.52
N TYR A 191 -14.40 -4.50 5.70
CA TYR A 191 -14.67 -5.22 6.96
C TYR A 191 -16.17 -5.49 7.20
N GLY A 192 -16.94 -5.65 6.12
CA GLY A 192 -18.36 -6.01 6.18
C GLY A 192 -19.33 -4.84 6.36
N SER A 193 -20.61 -5.16 6.46
CA SER A 193 -21.72 -4.21 6.51
C SER A 193 -21.77 -3.37 7.78
N ALA A 194 -21.24 -3.87 8.90
CA ALA A 194 -21.27 -3.15 10.19
C ALA A 194 -20.51 -1.82 10.17
N LYS A 195 -19.54 -1.65 9.25
CA LYS A 195 -18.80 -0.39 9.05
C LYS A 195 -19.37 0.48 7.92
N ARG A 196 -20.52 0.11 7.36
CA ARG A 196 -21.19 0.86 6.27
C ARG A 196 -22.34 1.66 6.86
N TRP A 197 -22.47 2.91 6.41
CA TRP A 197 -23.66 3.68 6.71
C TRP A 197 -24.82 3.23 5.81
N LEU A 198 -26.05 3.52 6.23
CA LEU A 198 -27.24 3.10 5.50
C LEU A 198 -27.34 3.86 4.15
N PRO A 199 -27.79 3.20 3.07
CA PRO A 199 -27.89 3.82 1.75
C PRO A 199 -28.70 5.12 1.76
N GLU A 200 -29.84 5.13 2.47
CA GLU A 200 -30.76 6.28 2.53
C GLU A 200 -30.12 7.47 3.25
N ARG A 201 -29.19 7.20 4.18
CA ARG A 201 -28.47 8.25 4.90
C ARG A 201 -27.35 8.84 4.05
N PHE A 202 -26.63 8.01 3.29
CA PHE A 202 -25.68 8.51 2.28
C PHE A 202 -26.40 9.37 1.24
N ALA A 203 -27.57 8.91 0.75
CA ALA A 203 -28.38 9.65 -0.21
C ALA A 203 -28.80 11.03 0.33
N ALA A 204 -29.35 11.09 1.54
CA ALA A 204 -29.75 12.36 2.15
C ALA A 204 -28.59 13.38 2.24
N VAL A 205 -27.42 12.94 2.70
CA VAL A 205 -26.23 13.82 2.76
C VAL A 205 -25.72 14.20 1.38
N ALA A 206 -25.78 13.28 0.42
CA ALA A 206 -25.38 13.54 -0.96
C ALA A 206 -26.29 14.59 -1.62
N ASP A 207 -27.61 14.52 -1.41
CA ASP A 207 -28.57 15.51 -1.90
C ASP A 207 -28.32 16.89 -1.27
N ASP A 208 -28.11 16.94 0.05
CA ASP A 208 -27.86 18.19 0.77
C ASP A 208 -26.55 18.86 0.30
N ILE A 209 -25.47 18.08 0.16
CA ILE A 209 -24.18 18.59 -0.34
C ILE A 209 -24.29 19.03 -1.81
N ALA A 210 -24.99 18.26 -2.65
CA ALA A 210 -25.20 18.61 -4.05
C ALA A 210 -25.92 19.95 -4.18
N ARG A 211 -26.99 20.15 -3.41
CA ARG A 211 -27.82 21.37 -3.44
C ARG A 211 -27.08 22.56 -2.85
N GLU A 212 -26.51 22.43 -1.65
CA GLU A 212 -25.86 23.53 -0.94
C GLU A 212 -24.63 24.06 -1.67
N PHE A 213 -23.81 23.15 -2.21
CA PHE A 213 -22.53 23.52 -2.82
C PHE A 213 -22.55 23.49 -4.36
N SER A 214 -23.71 23.22 -4.97
CA SER A 214 -23.86 23.06 -6.42
C SER A 214 -22.86 22.05 -7.00
N LEU A 215 -22.76 20.88 -6.35
CA LEU A 215 -21.85 19.79 -6.70
C LEU A 215 -22.59 18.63 -7.35
N LYS A 216 -21.92 17.93 -8.26
CA LYS A 216 -22.36 16.61 -8.73
C LYS A 216 -21.82 15.53 -7.80
N ILE A 217 -22.60 14.47 -7.62
CA ILE A 217 -22.21 13.35 -6.75
C ILE A 217 -21.56 12.24 -7.58
N LEU A 218 -20.39 11.79 -7.12
CA LEU A 218 -19.68 10.64 -7.68
C LEU A 218 -19.65 9.51 -6.65
N LEU A 219 -20.33 8.40 -6.92
CA LEU A 219 -20.30 7.21 -6.08
C LEU A 219 -19.12 6.31 -6.49
N LEU A 220 -18.14 6.16 -5.59
CA LEU A 220 -16.94 5.34 -5.82
C LEU A 220 -17.05 3.99 -5.12
N GLY A 221 -16.63 2.92 -5.79
CA GLY A 221 -16.63 1.58 -5.23
C GLY A 221 -16.10 0.53 -6.21
N GLY A 222 -15.76 -0.64 -5.68
CA GLY A 222 -15.39 -1.79 -6.50
C GLY A 222 -16.62 -2.52 -7.05
N PRO A 223 -16.41 -3.61 -7.82
CA PRO A 223 -17.50 -4.41 -8.37
C PRO A 223 -18.49 -4.94 -7.31
N ALA A 224 -18.00 -5.25 -6.10
CA ALA A 224 -18.82 -5.74 -5.01
C ALA A 224 -19.68 -4.64 -4.36
N GLU A 225 -19.30 -3.38 -4.51
CA GLU A 225 -20.02 -2.21 -3.99
C GLU A 225 -21.00 -1.62 -5.01
N LYS A 226 -21.02 -2.10 -6.26
CA LYS A 226 -21.91 -1.59 -7.31
C LYS A 226 -23.41 -1.65 -6.91
N PRO A 227 -23.93 -2.73 -6.30
CA PRO A 227 -25.32 -2.75 -5.83
C PRO A 227 -25.60 -1.66 -4.79
N LEU A 228 -24.70 -1.47 -3.83
CA LEU A 228 -24.80 -0.41 -2.82
C LEU A 228 -24.81 0.99 -3.44
N GLY A 229 -23.97 1.23 -4.45
CA GLY A 229 -23.99 2.48 -5.20
C GLY A 229 -25.33 2.72 -5.90
N HIS A 230 -25.92 1.70 -6.51
CA HIS A 230 -27.25 1.81 -7.11
C HIS A 230 -28.35 2.08 -6.07
N ASP A 231 -28.29 1.45 -4.90
CA ASP A 231 -29.27 1.66 -3.83
C ASP A 231 -29.23 3.10 -3.32
N ILE A 232 -28.03 3.67 -3.15
CA ILE A 232 -27.85 5.08 -2.79
C ILE A 232 -28.42 5.99 -3.88
N ALA A 233 -28.04 5.76 -5.15
CA ALA A 233 -28.50 6.59 -6.26
C ALA A 233 -30.03 6.58 -6.43
N ARG A 234 -30.70 5.46 -6.14
CA ARG A 234 -32.17 5.37 -6.15
C ARG A 234 -32.84 6.10 -4.98
N ALA A 235 -32.15 6.20 -3.85
CA ALA A 235 -32.66 6.87 -2.65
C ALA A 235 -32.45 8.39 -2.67
N MET A 236 -31.57 8.89 -3.56
CA MET A 236 -31.35 10.32 -3.78
C MET A 236 -32.58 10.98 -4.40
N LYS A 237 -32.85 12.21 -3.98
CA LYS A 237 -33.95 13.06 -4.42
C LYS A 237 -33.33 14.25 -5.12
N GLU A 238 -33.37 14.21 -6.46
CA GLU A 238 -32.84 15.26 -7.36
C GLU A 238 -33.07 16.70 -6.85
#